data_AF-A0A7Y5AIA1-F1
#
_entry.id   AF-A0A7Y5AIA1-F1
#
_cell.length_a   1.000
_cell.length_b   1.000
_cell.length_c   1.000
_cell.angle_alpha   90.00
_cell.angle_beta   90.00
_cell.angle_gamma   90.00
#
_symmetry.space_group_name_H-M   'P 1'
#
loop_
_entity.id
_entity.type
_entity.pdbx_description
1 polymer ?
#
loop_
_entity_poly.entity_id
_entity_poly.type
_entity_poly.pdbx_seq_one_letter_code
_entity_poly.pdbx_strand_id
1 'polypeptide(L)'
;GDEFGVLAENCQQVGQAGKLAQCIIERMREPFLFDGHRLFISVSAGIGLFPSDALSAGQLLRNADSALYKAKSNGRACYALYTEELTAHAQHRVETAGELRRALEQDELRVFFQPVHDLATGSKVGVEALVRWQHPQRGLVPPGEFIPIAERTGLIAEIDTWVLRQACWQMVQWQAEGRQLAFVAVNISSRLFGQHDLYRQVAEV
;
A
#
# COMPACT_ATOMS: atom_id res chain seq x y z
N GLY A 1 6.25 6.16 17.54
CA GLY A 1 6.38 5.65 16.17
C GLY A 1 7.05 4.30 16.21
N ASP A 2 7.05 3.58 15.10
CA ASP A 2 7.66 2.25 14.89
C ASP A 2 8.94 2.32 14.05
N GLU A 3 9.49 3.53 13.85
CA GLU A 3 10.67 3.79 13.04
C GLU A 3 11.91 4.08 13.90
N PHE A 4 13.03 3.47 13.54
CA PHE A 4 14.29 3.56 14.27
C PHE A 4 15.44 3.82 13.29
N GLY A 5 16.39 4.68 13.69
CA GLY A 5 17.63 4.93 12.95
C GLY A 5 18.81 4.18 13.58
N VAL A 6 19.66 3.57 12.75
CA VAL A 6 20.90 2.92 13.17
C VAL A 6 22.07 3.57 12.44
N LEU A 7 23.04 4.09 13.19
CA LEU A 7 24.28 4.62 12.65
C LEU A 7 25.40 3.59 12.91
N ALA A 8 25.99 3.08 11.84
CA ALA A 8 27.13 2.18 11.91
C ALA A 8 28.39 2.92 11.42
N GLU A 9 29.27 3.27 12.36
CA GLU A 9 30.56 3.89 12.05
C GLU A 9 31.54 2.85 11.50
N ASN A 10 32.51 3.29 10.67
CA ASN A 10 33.55 2.44 10.06
C ASN A 10 33.04 1.30 9.15
N CYS A 11 31.84 1.44 8.59
CA CYS A 11 31.28 0.47 7.65
C CYS A 11 31.73 0.81 6.21
N GLN A 12 32.96 0.45 5.86
CA GLN A 12 33.57 0.83 4.57
C GLN A 12 33.09 0.00 3.38
N GLN A 13 32.48 -1.17 3.63
CA GLN A 13 32.01 -2.06 2.59
C GLN A 13 30.49 -2.27 2.69
N VAL A 14 29.82 -2.19 1.54
CA VAL A 14 28.39 -2.51 1.36
C VAL A 14 28.01 -3.84 2.03
N GLY A 15 28.88 -4.85 1.91
CA GLY A 15 28.66 -6.17 2.50
C GLY A 15 28.63 -6.18 4.03
N GLN A 16 29.35 -5.28 4.71
CA GLN A 16 29.31 -5.16 6.16
C GLN A 16 27.98 -4.58 6.64
N ALA A 17 27.47 -3.56 5.94
CA ALA A 17 26.16 -2.95 6.25
C ALA A 17 25.02 -3.96 6.03
N GLY A 18 25.08 -4.72 4.94
CA GLY A 18 24.12 -5.80 4.68
C GLY A 18 24.14 -6.88 5.76
N LYS A 19 25.33 -7.32 6.20
CA LYS A 19 25.46 -8.30 7.30
C LYS A 19 24.89 -7.78 8.62
N LEU A 20 25.14 -6.51 8.97
CA LEU A 20 24.58 -5.91 10.16
C LEU A 20 23.05 -5.85 10.10
N ALA A 21 22.49 -5.40 8.97
CA ALA A 21 21.05 -5.36 8.77
C ALA A 21 20.42 -6.76 8.86
N GLN A 22 21.04 -7.76 8.24
CA GLN A 22 20.58 -9.15 8.31
C GLN A 22 20.60 -9.67 9.75
N CYS A 23 21.68 -9.42 10.50
CA CYS A 23 21.78 -9.81 11.91
C CYS A 23 20.66 -9.18 12.76
N ILE A 24 20.38 -7.88 12.57
CA ILE A 24 19.28 -7.20 13.25
C ILE A 24 17.95 -7.85 12.91
N ILE A 25 17.67 -8.10 11.62
CA ILE A 25 16.41 -8.70 11.17
C ILE A 25 16.23 -10.10 11.76
N GLU A 26 17.27 -10.93 11.75
CA GLU A 26 17.24 -12.28 12.31
C GLU A 26 17.00 -12.24 13.82
N ARG A 27 17.67 -11.35 14.55
CA ARG A 27 17.49 -11.22 15.99
C ARG A 27 16.10 -10.74 16.36
N MET A 28 15.50 -9.86 15.56
CA MET A 28 14.13 -9.36 15.77
C MET A 28 13.04 -10.38 15.43
N ARG A 29 13.37 -11.49 14.73
CA ARG A 29 12.43 -12.60 14.48
C ARG A 29 12.21 -13.48 15.70
N GLU A 30 13.10 -13.42 16.69
CA GLU A 30 12.92 -14.16 17.93
C GLU A 30 11.72 -13.64 18.71
N PRO A 31 10.96 -14.52 19.40
CA PRO A 31 9.79 -14.10 20.14
C PRO A 31 10.18 -13.21 21.33
N PHE A 32 9.48 -12.09 21.45
CA PHE A 32 9.54 -11.23 22.63
C PHE A 32 8.63 -11.81 23.70
N LEU A 33 9.17 -12.01 24.92
CA LEU A 33 8.36 -12.42 26.06
C LEU A 33 7.80 -11.18 26.74
N PHE A 34 6.48 -11.01 26.71
CA PHE A 34 5.79 -9.89 27.34
C PHE A 34 4.56 -10.42 28.08
N ASP A 35 4.48 -10.20 29.39
CA ASP A 35 3.41 -10.71 30.27
C ASP A 35 3.10 -12.21 30.11
N GLY A 36 4.16 -13.02 29.90
CA GLY A 36 4.01 -14.48 29.69
C GLY A 36 3.53 -14.87 28.29
N HIS A 37 3.22 -13.91 27.41
CA HIS A 37 2.90 -14.13 26.01
C HIS A 37 4.15 -14.02 25.14
N ARG A 38 4.18 -14.79 24.04
CA ARG A 38 5.19 -14.70 22.99
C ARG A 38 4.68 -13.82 21.87
N LEU A 39 5.32 -12.68 21.67
CA LEU A 39 5.02 -11.74 20.60
C LEU A 39 6.05 -11.88 19.48
N PHE A 40 5.59 -11.91 18.23
CA PHE A 40 6.44 -11.97 17.06
C PHE A 40 6.34 -10.65 16.30
N ILE A 41 7.48 -10.05 16.00
CA ILE A 41 7.56 -8.85 15.18
C ILE A 41 8.48 -9.09 13.99
N SER A 42 8.27 -8.33 12.93
CA SER A 42 9.12 -8.34 11.75
C SER A 42 9.66 -6.95 11.50
N VAL A 43 10.94 -6.84 11.16
CA VAL A 43 11.59 -5.57 10.82
C VAL A 43 12.07 -5.62 9.37
N SER A 44 11.91 -4.51 8.67
CA SER A 44 12.57 -4.26 7.38
C SER A 44 13.59 -3.16 7.57
N ALA A 45 14.69 -3.21 6.82
CA ALA A 45 15.77 -2.22 6.92
C ALA A 45 16.08 -1.58 5.56
N GLY A 46 16.28 -0.27 5.57
CA GLY A 46 16.83 0.48 4.44
C GLY A 46 18.23 0.97 4.77
N ILE A 47 19.15 0.79 3.85
CA ILE A 47 20.57 1.07 4.07
C ILE A 47 21.02 2.13 3.06
N GLY A 48 21.59 3.23 3.56
CA GLY A 48 22.34 4.21 2.76
C GLY A 48 23.78 4.29 3.26
N LEU A 49 24.72 4.53 2.33
CA LEU A 49 26.14 4.62 2.64
C LEU A 49 26.69 6.03 2.44
N PHE A 50 27.51 6.48 3.39
CA PHE A 50 28.26 7.71 3.25
C PHE A 50 29.75 7.39 3.00
N PRO A 51 30.44 8.06 2.06
CA PRO A 51 29.95 9.13 1.17
C PRO A 51 29.39 8.64 -0.18
N SER A 52 29.37 7.32 -0.43
CA SER A 52 28.98 6.74 -1.74
C SER A 52 27.61 7.20 -2.22
N ASP A 53 26.62 7.16 -1.34
CA ASP A 53 25.22 7.37 -1.69
C ASP A 53 24.73 8.76 -1.29
N ALA A 54 25.51 9.55 -0.55
CA ALA A 54 25.07 10.83 -0.02
C ALA A 54 26.24 11.76 0.33
N LEU A 55 26.03 13.06 0.14
CA LEU A 55 26.98 14.12 0.50
C LEU A 55 26.58 14.88 1.77
N SER A 56 25.44 14.52 2.38
CA SER A 56 24.94 15.13 3.62
C SER A 56 24.13 14.13 4.44
N ALA A 57 24.03 14.37 5.76
CA ALA A 57 23.20 13.56 6.65
C ALA A 57 21.73 13.53 6.23
N GLY A 58 21.19 14.68 5.77
CA GLY A 58 19.82 14.76 5.29
C GLY A 58 19.58 13.93 4.03
N GLN A 59 20.54 13.90 3.10
CA GLN A 59 20.46 13.05 1.90
C GLN A 59 20.59 11.56 2.26
N LEU A 60 21.49 11.22 3.19
CA LEU A 60 21.67 9.84 3.66
C LEU A 60 20.39 9.26 4.26
N LEU A 61 19.71 10.03 5.11
CA LEU A 61 18.43 9.62 5.72
C LEU A 61 17.34 9.41 4.67
N ARG A 62 17.20 10.31 3.69
CA ARG A 62 16.24 10.14 2.58
C ARG A 62 16.53 8.91 1.74
N ASN A 63 17.79 8.63 1.49
CA ASN A 63 18.23 7.48 0.71
C ASN A 63 18.00 6.15 1.46
N ALA A 64 18.29 6.12 2.77
CA ALA A 64 17.95 4.99 3.63
C ALA A 64 16.45 4.72 3.69
N ASP A 65 15.61 5.76 3.81
CA ASP A 65 14.14 5.61 3.78
C ASP A 65 13.64 5.07 2.42
N SER A 66 14.21 5.54 1.32
CA SER A 66 13.91 5.05 -0.02
C SER A 66 14.24 3.56 -0.17
N ALA A 67 15.37 3.12 0.37
CA ALA A 67 15.74 1.71 0.41
C ALA A 67 14.80 0.90 1.32
N LEU A 68 14.41 1.44 2.49
CA LEU A 68 13.46 0.78 3.39
C LEU A 68 12.11 0.52 2.70
N TYR A 69 11.68 1.44 1.81
CA TYR A 69 10.50 1.22 0.99
C TYR A 69 10.61 -0.03 0.13
N LYS A 70 11.73 -0.19 -0.60
CA LYS A 70 11.99 -1.36 -1.46
C LYS A 70 12.01 -2.66 -0.65
N ALA A 71 12.57 -2.64 0.55
CA ALA A 71 12.48 -3.78 1.45
C ALA A 71 11.03 -4.12 1.83
N LYS A 72 10.21 -3.09 2.11
CA LYS A 72 8.78 -3.29 2.41
C LYS A 72 7.96 -3.77 1.21
N SER A 73 8.30 -3.36 -0.02
CA SER A 73 7.61 -3.82 -1.24
C SER A 73 8.03 -5.23 -1.68
N ASN A 74 9.28 -5.64 -1.39
CA ASN A 74 9.82 -6.94 -1.77
C ASN A 74 9.47 -8.07 -0.78
N GLY A 75 8.35 -7.96 -0.07
CA GLY A 75 7.86 -9.00 0.85
C GLY A 75 8.12 -8.76 2.34
N ARG A 76 8.71 -7.61 2.72
CA ARG A 76 9.03 -7.24 4.13
C ARG A 76 10.01 -8.23 4.77
N ALA A 77 10.35 -8.01 6.05
CA ALA A 77 11.27 -8.87 6.82
C ALA A 77 12.65 -9.11 6.17
N CYS A 78 13.12 -8.13 5.40
CA CYS A 78 14.36 -8.12 4.63
C CYS A 78 14.99 -6.72 4.65
N TYR A 79 16.19 -6.59 4.11
CA TYR A 79 16.85 -5.30 3.90
C TYR A 79 16.94 -4.97 2.41
N ALA A 80 17.09 -3.68 2.11
CA ALA A 80 17.49 -3.22 0.79
C ALA A 80 18.56 -2.14 0.90
N LEU A 81 19.46 -2.15 -0.08
CA LEU A 81 20.47 -1.12 -0.28
C LEU A 81 19.89 -0.01 -1.15
N TYR A 82 20.30 1.21 -0.85
CA TYR A 82 20.03 2.34 -1.72
C TYR A 82 20.67 2.18 -3.10
N THR A 83 19.97 2.67 -4.11
CA THR A 83 20.42 2.84 -5.50
C THR A 83 19.83 4.16 -6.00
N GLU A 84 20.44 4.83 -6.97
CA GLU A 84 19.92 6.11 -7.47
C GLU A 84 18.48 6.00 -8.03
N GLU A 85 18.14 4.85 -8.62
CA GLU A 85 16.78 4.47 -9.02
C GLU A 85 15.77 4.55 -7.85
N LEU A 86 16.20 4.31 -6.62
CA LEU A 86 15.33 4.39 -5.44
C LEU A 86 14.94 5.81 -5.06
N THR A 87 15.79 6.81 -5.30
CA THR A 87 15.42 8.23 -5.12
C THR A 87 14.35 8.62 -6.13
N ALA A 88 14.50 8.22 -7.40
CA ALA A 88 13.49 8.48 -8.42
C ALA A 88 12.14 7.85 -8.03
N HIS A 89 12.14 6.60 -7.54
CA HIS A 89 10.92 5.97 -7.01
C HIS A 89 10.33 6.69 -5.80
N ALA A 90 11.15 7.17 -4.87
CA ALA A 90 10.68 7.91 -3.71
C ALA A 90 10.03 9.25 -4.10
N GLN A 91 10.64 9.95 -5.06
CA GLN A 91 10.11 11.21 -5.58
C GLN A 91 8.80 10.99 -6.35
N HIS A 92 8.77 9.98 -7.24
CA HIS A 92 7.54 9.55 -7.94
C HIS A 92 6.40 9.25 -6.96
N ARG A 93 6.69 8.64 -5.80
CA ARG A 93 5.67 8.37 -4.77
C ARG A 93 5.09 9.62 -4.13
N VAL A 94 5.92 10.62 -3.84
CA VAL A 94 5.46 11.90 -3.26
C VAL A 94 4.57 12.62 -4.26
N GLU A 95 4.99 12.67 -5.51
CA GLU A 95 4.21 13.23 -6.62
C GLU A 95 2.88 12.49 -6.79
N THR A 96 2.92 11.15 -6.86
CA THR A 96 1.73 10.30 -6.99
C THR A 96 0.78 10.47 -5.80
N ALA A 97 1.28 10.63 -4.58
CA ALA A 97 0.43 10.88 -3.41
C ALA A 97 -0.29 12.23 -3.49
N GLY A 98 0.40 13.27 -3.96
CA GLY A 98 -0.19 14.58 -4.20
C GLY A 98 -1.22 14.56 -5.33
N GLU A 99 -0.93 13.83 -6.40
CA GLU A 99 -1.86 13.57 -7.50
C GLU A 99 -3.09 12.79 -7.05
N LEU A 100 -2.91 11.72 -6.28
CA LEU A 100 -4.01 10.88 -5.82
C LEU A 100 -4.98 11.63 -4.88
N ARG A 101 -4.48 12.56 -4.08
CA ARG A 101 -5.34 13.45 -3.29
C ARG A 101 -6.21 14.34 -4.20
N ARG A 102 -5.63 14.90 -5.26
CA ARG A 102 -6.41 15.66 -6.27
C ARG A 102 -7.39 14.78 -7.03
N ALA A 103 -7.01 13.54 -7.33
CA ALA A 103 -7.86 12.58 -8.03
C ALA A 103 -9.17 12.27 -7.30
N LEU A 104 -9.14 12.28 -5.95
CA LEU A 104 -10.33 12.15 -5.10
C LEU A 104 -11.25 13.37 -5.19
N GLU A 105 -10.70 14.57 -5.38
CA GLU A 105 -11.46 15.82 -5.48
C GLU A 105 -11.96 16.12 -6.90
N GLN A 106 -11.27 15.60 -7.92
CA GLN A 106 -11.49 15.92 -9.34
C GLN A 106 -12.19 14.82 -10.13
N ASP A 107 -12.85 13.88 -9.45
CA ASP A 107 -13.55 12.75 -10.06
C ASP A 107 -12.66 12.00 -11.08
N GLU A 108 -11.42 11.69 -10.72
CA GLU A 108 -10.51 10.92 -11.58
C GLU A 108 -10.51 9.42 -11.25
N LEU A 109 -11.10 9.03 -10.13
CA LEU A 109 -11.29 7.62 -9.79
C LEU A 109 -12.51 7.05 -10.52
N ARG A 110 -12.42 5.78 -10.92
CA ARG A 110 -13.49 5.02 -11.58
C ARG A 110 -13.61 3.65 -10.93
N VAL A 111 -14.81 3.09 -10.95
CA VAL A 111 -15.05 1.69 -10.56
C VAL A 111 -15.32 0.88 -11.81
N PHE A 112 -14.47 -0.11 -12.05
CA PHE A 112 -14.66 -1.11 -13.10
C PHE A 112 -15.23 -2.37 -12.46
N PHE A 113 -15.99 -3.15 -13.23
CA PHE A 113 -16.67 -4.32 -12.70
C PHE A 113 -16.25 -5.58 -13.46
N GLN A 114 -15.65 -6.52 -12.73
CA GLN A 114 -15.27 -7.82 -13.28
C GLN A 114 -16.35 -8.86 -12.96
N PRO A 115 -16.91 -9.57 -13.96
CA PRO A 115 -17.97 -10.54 -13.71
C PRO A 115 -17.43 -11.77 -12.98
N VAL A 116 -18.25 -12.27 -12.04
CA VAL A 116 -18.04 -13.55 -11.35
C VAL A 116 -19.04 -14.54 -11.91
N HIS A 117 -18.54 -15.71 -12.32
CA HIS A 117 -19.34 -16.77 -12.93
C HIS A 117 -19.41 -18.00 -12.01
N ASP A 118 -20.60 -18.60 -11.95
CA ASP A 118 -20.77 -19.94 -11.41
C ASP A 118 -20.21 -20.96 -12.43
N LEU A 119 -19.28 -21.81 -12.00
CA LEU A 119 -18.62 -22.77 -12.90
C LEU A 119 -19.51 -23.94 -13.31
N ALA A 120 -20.50 -24.31 -12.50
CA ALA A 120 -21.40 -25.42 -12.80
C ALA A 120 -22.46 -25.01 -13.83
N THR A 121 -22.96 -23.78 -13.74
CA THR A 121 -24.04 -23.26 -14.60
C THR A 121 -23.55 -22.33 -15.70
N GLY A 122 -22.31 -21.83 -15.63
CA GLY A 122 -21.74 -20.81 -16.52
C GLY A 122 -22.35 -19.40 -16.35
N SER A 123 -23.35 -19.27 -15.47
CA SER A 123 -24.12 -18.04 -15.32
C SER A 123 -23.34 -16.98 -14.54
N LYS A 124 -23.50 -15.71 -14.93
CA LYS A 124 -22.95 -14.58 -14.18
C LYS A 124 -23.74 -14.42 -12.89
N VAL A 125 -23.08 -14.58 -11.75
CA VAL A 125 -23.71 -14.51 -10.42
C VAL A 125 -23.52 -13.16 -9.74
N GLY A 126 -22.43 -12.47 -10.03
CA GLY A 126 -22.09 -11.22 -9.36
C GLY A 126 -20.99 -10.49 -10.10
N VAL A 127 -20.50 -9.42 -9.48
CA VAL A 127 -19.35 -8.67 -9.99
C VAL A 127 -18.42 -8.27 -8.85
N GLU A 128 -17.14 -8.12 -9.16
CA GLU A 128 -16.15 -7.48 -8.29
C GLU A 128 -15.93 -6.03 -8.74
N ALA A 129 -16.08 -5.10 -7.79
CA ALA A 129 -15.79 -3.69 -7.95
C ALA A 129 -14.29 -3.44 -7.78
N LEU A 130 -13.67 -2.95 -8.85
CA LEU A 130 -12.25 -2.73 -8.95
C LEU A 130 -11.97 -1.26 -9.25
N VAL A 131 -11.35 -0.57 -8.29
CA VAL A 131 -10.96 0.82 -8.48
C VAL A 131 -9.94 0.96 -9.61
N ARG A 132 -10.05 2.05 -10.36
CA ARG A 132 -9.10 2.47 -11.39
C ARG A 132 -8.90 3.95 -11.26
N TRP A 133 -7.71 4.42 -11.59
CA TRP A 133 -7.43 5.85 -11.63
C TRP A 133 -7.26 6.30 -13.07
N GLN A 134 -8.18 7.13 -13.53
CA GLN A 134 -8.19 7.74 -14.86
C GLN A 134 -7.36 9.03 -14.82
N HIS A 135 -6.04 8.92 -14.75
CA HIS A 135 -5.15 10.07 -14.66
C HIS A 135 -5.16 10.86 -15.99
N PRO A 136 -5.27 12.20 -15.97
CA PRO A 136 -5.42 13.02 -17.17
C PRO A 136 -4.24 12.90 -18.15
N GLN A 137 -3.04 12.67 -17.63
CA GLN A 137 -1.82 12.59 -18.45
C GLN A 137 -1.34 11.15 -18.68
N ARG A 138 -1.66 10.24 -17.75
CA ARG A 138 -1.11 8.87 -17.71
C ARG A 138 -2.12 7.83 -18.18
N GLY A 139 -3.37 8.22 -18.39
CA GLY A 139 -4.45 7.31 -18.72
C GLY A 139 -4.84 6.45 -17.52
N LEU A 140 -5.19 5.19 -17.78
CA LEU A 140 -5.70 4.28 -16.76
C LEU A 140 -4.56 3.68 -15.93
N VAL A 141 -4.35 4.21 -14.72
CA VAL A 141 -3.34 3.72 -13.79
C VAL A 141 -3.89 2.52 -12.99
N PRO A 142 -3.16 1.39 -12.93
CA PRO A 142 -3.62 0.18 -12.25
C PRO A 142 -3.51 0.31 -10.71
N PRO A 143 -4.35 -0.42 -9.96
CA PRO A 143 -4.34 -0.41 -8.49
C PRO A 143 -2.98 -0.70 -7.85
N GLY A 144 -2.20 -1.61 -8.45
CA GLY A 144 -0.90 -2.01 -7.91
C GLY A 144 0.10 -0.85 -7.77
N GLU A 145 -0.11 0.25 -8.50
CA GLU A 145 0.77 1.41 -8.42
C GLU A 145 0.37 2.40 -7.32
N PHE A 146 -0.93 2.69 -7.17
CA PHE A 146 -1.40 3.76 -6.28
C PHE A 146 -1.94 3.26 -4.93
N ILE A 147 -2.44 2.02 -4.82
CA ILE A 147 -2.96 1.46 -3.56
C ILE A 147 -1.89 1.40 -2.47
N PRO A 148 -0.65 0.91 -2.71
CA PRO A 148 0.39 0.90 -1.68
C PRO A 148 0.76 2.30 -1.17
N ILE A 149 0.59 3.32 -2.01
CA ILE A 149 0.83 4.72 -1.67
C ILE A 149 -0.31 5.23 -0.79
N ALA A 150 -1.56 4.98 -1.20
CA ALA A 150 -2.76 5.34 -0.45
C ALA A 150 -2.78 4.74 0.97
N GLU A 151 -2.34 3.50 1.13
CA GLU A 151 -2.29 2.83 2.44
C GLU A 151 -1.32 3.51 3.41
N ARG A 152 -0.19 4.01 2.90
CA ARG A 152 0.83 4.68 3.72
C ARG A 152 0.46 6.12 4.03
N THR A 153 -0.14 6.82 3.08
CA THR A 153 -0.58 8.22 3.27
C THR A 153 -1.90 8.32 4.03
N GLY A 154 -2.60 7.20 4.23
CA GLY A 154 -3.90 7.15 4.89
C GLY A 154 -5.08 7.45 3.96
N LEU A 155 -4.84 7.83 2.70
CA LEU A 155 -5.87 8.10 1.69
C LEU A 155 -6.71 6.87 1.35
N ILE A 156 -6.23 5.66 1.64
CA ILE A 156 -6.96 4.42 1.32
C ILE A 156 -8.35 4.36 1.96
N ALA A 157 -8.54 4.93 3.15
CA ALA A 157 -9.84 4.91 3.82
C ALA A 157 -10.89 5.75 3.05
N GLU A 158 -10.47 6.87 2.48
CA GLU A 158 -11.32 7.74 1.66
C GLU A 158 -11.65 7.07 0.33
N ILE A 159 -10.64 6.44 -0.30
CA ILE A 159 -10.82 5.67 -1.54
C ILE A 159 -11.80 4.51 -1.32
N ASP A 160 -11.59 3.69 -0.28
CA ASP A 160 -12.46 2.56 0.01
C ASP A 160 -13.91 3.00 0.25
N THR A 161 -14.10 4.09 1.01
CA THR A 161 -15.43 4.67 1.26
C THR A 161 -16.09 5.12 -0.04
N TRP A 162 -15.34 5.80 -0.92
CA TRP A 162 -15.82 6.25 -2.21
C TRP A 162 -16.19 5.05 -3.11
N VAL A 163 -15.31 4.05 -3.22
CA VAL A 163 -15.54 2.84 -4.03
C VAL A 163 -16.77 2.09 -3.54
N LEU A 164 -16.94 1.94 -2.22
CA LEU A 164 -18.08 1.27 -1.61
C LEU A 164 -19.39 1.96 -1.99
N ARG A 165 -19.47 3.29 -1.85
CA ARG A 165 -20.65 4.06 -2.24
C ARG A 165 -20.98 3.89 -3.72
N GLN A 166 -19.98 4.00 -4.60
CA GLN A 166 -20.17 3.83 -6.04
C GLN A 166 -20.65 2.41 -6.40
N ALA A 167 -20.10 1.39 -5.75
CA ALA A 167 -20.51 0.01 -5.95
C ALA A 167 -21.95 -0.24 -5.52
N CYS A 168 -22.37 0.28 -4.35
CA CYS A 168 -23.74 0.20 -3.87
C CYS A 168 -24.71 0.92 -4.82
N TRP A 169 -24.39 2.16 -5.21
CA TRP A 169 -25.21 2.94 -6.16
C TRP A 169 -25.39 2.21 -7.49
N GLN A 170 -24.29 1.67 -8.04
CA GLN A 170 -24.33 0.95 -9.31
C GLN A 170 -25.17 -0.34 -9.21
N MET A 171 -25.10 -1.04 -8.07
CA MET A 171 -25.91 -2.24 -7.82
C MET A 171 -27.40 -1.91 -7.77
N VAL A 172 -27.79 -0.84 -7.07
CA VAL A 172 -29.19 -0.37 -7.02
C VAL A 172 -29.70 -0.04 -8.42
N GLN A 173 -28.91 0.68 -9.22
CA GLN A 173 -29.26 0.98 -10.62
C GLN A 173 -29.46 -0.29 -11.45
N TRP A 174 -28.55 -1.26 -11.33
CA TRP A 174 -28.67 -2.53 -12.05
C TRP A 174 -29.88 -3.36 -11.63
N GLN A 175 -30.23 -3.35 -10.34
CA GLN A 175 -31.46 -3.98 -9.87
C GLN A 175 -32.70 -3.30 -10.47
N ALA A 176 -32.72 -1.97 -10.55
CA ALA A 176 -33.80 -1.22 -11.18
C ALA A 176 -33.90 -1.48 -12.70
N GLU A 177 -32.77 -1.72 -13.37
CA GLU A 177 -32.69 -2.15 -14.78
C GLU A 177 -33.11 -3.63 -14.98
N GLY A 178 -33.44 -4.37 -13.92
CA GLY A 178 -33.81 -5.78 -13.97
C GLY A 178 -32.64 -6.74 -14.16
N ARG A 179 -31.40 -6.30 -13.92
CA ARG A 179 -30.22 -7.19 -13.97
C ARG A 179 -30.23 -8.12 -12.77
N GLN A 180 -30.10 -9.41 -13.03
CA GLN A 180 -30.00 -10.44 -12.00
C GLN A 180 -28.53 -10.60 -11.58
N LEU A 181 -28.11 -9.80 -10.60
CA LEU A 181 -26.84 -9.97 -9.89
C LEU A 181 -27.15 -10.30 -8.43
N ALA A 182 -26.53 -11.33 -7.88
CA ALA A 182 -26.71 -11.71 -6.49
C ALA A 182 -25.90 -10.82 -5.53
N PHE A 183 -24.72 -10.35 -5.97
CA PHE A 183 -23.85 -9.51 -5.15
C PHE A 183 -22.94 -8.60 -5.98
N VAL A 184 -22.44 -7.56 -5.32
CA VAL A 184 -21.24 -6.81 -5.70
C VAL A 184 -20.20 -7.00 -4.61
N ALA A 185 -19.00 -7.45 -4.97
CA ALA A 185 -17.87 -7.60 -4.06
C ALA A 185 -17.01 -6.33 -4.09
N VAL A 186 -16.61 -5.82 -2.93
CA VAL A 186 -15.77 -4.63 -2.79
C VAL A 186 -14.56 -4.99 -1.94
N ASN A 187 -13.36 -4.64 -2.41
CA ASN A 187 -12.13 -4.79 -1.65
C ASN A 187 -12.03 -3.68 -0.61
N ILE A 188 -11.74 -4.02 0.64
CA ILE A 188 -11.69 -3.08 1.75
C ILE A 188 -10.35 -3.24 2.49
N SER A 189 -9.65 -2.13 2.72
CA SER A 189 -8.42 -2.13 3.51
C SER A 189 -8.70 -2.39 4.99
N SER A 190 -7.71 -2.94 5.69
CA SER A 190 -7.76 -3.12 7.15
C SER A 190 -8.05 -1.83 7.94
N ARG A 191 -7.74 -0.66 7.36
CA ARG A 191 -8.03 0.65 7.99
C ARG A 191 -9.53 0.94 8.01
N LEU A 192 -10.23 0.75 6.88
CA LEU A 192 -11.68 0.96 6.83
C LEU A 192 -12.42 -0.13 7.59
N PHE A 193 -11.95 -1.39 7.52
CA PHE A 193 -12.56 -2.50 8.25
C PHE A 193 -12.57 -2.30 9.77
N GLY A 194 -11.57 -1.59 10.32
CA GLY A 194 -11.53 -1.24 11.75
C GLY A 194 -12.51 -0.13 12.17
N GLN A 195 -13.14 0.58 11.23
CA GLN A 195 -14.15 1.60 11.54
C GLN A 195 -15.46 0.92 11.90
N HIS A 196 -15.95 1.16 13.12
CA HIS A 196 -17.11 0.46 13.69
C HIS A 196 -18.44 0.81 12.98
N ASP A 197 -18.45 1.83 12.13
CA ASP A 197 -19.65 2.35 11.47
C ASP A 197 -19.72 2.03 9.97
N LEU A 198 -18.86 1.14 9.45
CA LEU A 198 -18.86 0.75 8.04
C LEU A 198 -20.25 0.30 7.54
N TYR A 199 -20.96 -0.49 8.36
CA TYR A 199 -22.31 -0.97 8.03
C TYR A 199 -23.33 0.18 7.87
N ARG A 200 -23.15 1.31 8.57
CA ARG A 200 -24.02 2.48 8.45
C ARG A 200 -23.85 3.16 7.11
N GLN A 201 -22.62 3.26 6.61
CA GLN A 201 -22.33 3.85 5.30
C GLN A 201 -22.98 3.06 4.16
N VAL A 202 -23.07 1.73 4.29
CA VAL A 202 -23.78 0.88 3.33
C VAL A 202 -25.29 1.10 3.41
N ALA A 203 -25.83 1.27 4.62
CA ALA A 203 -27.28 1.45 4.84
C ALA A 203 -27.82 2.83 4.37
N GLU A 204 -26.94 3.80 4.15
CA GLU A 204 -27.30 5.14 3.66
C GLU A 204 -27.48 5.20 2.13
N VAL A 205 -27.06 4.17 1.39
CA VAL A 205 -27.18 4.09 -0.07
C VAL A 205 -28.44 3.33 -0.48
#